data_AF-A0A928WSC4-F1
#
_entry.id   AF-A0A928WSC4-F1
#
_cell.length_a   1.000
_cell.length_b   1.000
_cell.length_c   1.000
_cell.angle_alpha   90.00
_cell.angle_beta   90.00
_cell.angle_gamma   90.00
#
_symmetry.space_group_name_H-M   'P 1'
#
loop_
_entity.id
_entity.type
_entity.pdbx_description
1 polymer ?
#
loop_
_entity_poly.entity_id
_entity_poly.type
_entity_poly.pdbx_seq_one_letter_code
_entity_poly.pdbx_strand_id
1 'polypeptide(L)' 'MKIPPSTDSTPRVRLSALLSAAEADALQNLLDKLTTDDFHRLAEGDEEITIYVEATNKIRRQLNAAEEIPVLPAYDD' A
#
# COMPACT_ATOMS: atom_id res chain seq x y z
N MET A 1 -30.99 -8.95 20.75
CA MET A 1 -30.14 -7.85 20.26
C MET A 1 -29.47 -8.32 18.98
N LYS A 2 -29.70 -7.64 17.84
CA LYS A 2 -29.03 -7.95 16.57
C LYS A 2 -27.77 -7.08 16.49
N ILE A 3 -26.60 -7.69 16.53
CA ILE A 3 -25.32 -7.03 16.28
C ILE A 3 -25.28 -6.79 14.76
N PRO A 4 -25.24 -5.55 14.26
CA PRO A 4 -25.06 -5.34 12.82
C PRO A 4 -23.68 -5.90 12.43
N PRO A 5 -23.53 -6.49 11.23
CA PRO A 5 -22.19 -6.81 10.74
C PRO A 5 -21.43 -5.48 10.67
N SER A 6 -20.40 -5.33 11.49
CA SER A 6 -19.40 -4.30 11.31
C SER A 6 -18.73 -4.58 9.97
N THR A 7 -19.35 -4.10 8.89
CA THR A 7 -18.62 -3.77 7.68
C THR A 7 -17.73 -2.62 8.08
N ASP A 8 -16.58 -2.96 8.65
CA ASP A 8 -15.41 -2.09 8.71
C ASP A 8 -14.92 -1.91 7.26
N SER A 9 -15.80 -1.33 6.43
CA SER A 9 -15.46 -0.73 5.16
C SER A 9 -14.89 0.63 5.49
N THR A 10 -13.78 0.64 6.22
CA THR A 10 -12.83 1.74 6.06
C THR A 10 -12.53 1.77 4.57
N PRO A 11 -12.89 2.86 3.86
CA PRO A 11 -12.60 2.95 2.44
C PRO A 11 -11.10 2.76 2.30
N ARG A 12 -10.69 1.74 1.52
CA ARG A 12 -9.28 1.57 1.17
C ARG A 12 -8.92 2.76 0.31
N VAL A 13 -8.49 3.84 0.94
CA VAL A 13 -8.04 5.04 0.24
C VAL A 13 -6.85 4.61 -0.61
N ARG A 14 -6.92 4.88 -1.92
CA ARG A 14 -5.77 4.63 -2.78
C ARG A 14 -4.64 5.52 -2.27
N LEU A 15 -3.50 4.93 -1.93
CA LEU A 15 -2.34 5.66 -1.43
C LEU A 15 -1.90 6.79 -2.39
N SER A 16 -2.06 6.57 -3.70
CA SER A 16 -1.86 7.58 -4.75
C SER A 16 -2.85 8.75 -4.77
N ALA A 17 -3.99 8.63 -4.09
CA ALA A 17 -4.94 9.74 -3.94
C ALA A 17 -4.60 10.65 -2.75
N LEU A 18 -3.69 10.20 -1.88
CA LEU A 18 -3.23 10.96 -0.70
C LEU A 18 -1.84 11.54 -0.90
N LEU A 19 -0.98 10.86 -1.67
CA LEU A 19 0.38 11.27 -1.94
C LEU A 19 0.45 12.04 -3.27
N SER A 20 1.26 13.09 -3.29
CA SER A 20 1.74 13.68 -4.55
C SER A 20 2.63 12.68 -5.30
N ALA A 21 2.82 12.90 -6.60
CA ALA A 21 3.70 12.06 -7.42
C ALA A 21 5.12 11.95 -6.82
N ALA A 22 5.67 13.06 -6.32
CA ALA A 22 6.99 13.08 -5.70
C ALA A 22 7.05 12.29 -4.39
N GLU A 23 5.98 12.32 -3.58
CA GLU A 23 5.90 11.53 -2.35
C GLU A 23 5.71 10.04 -2.64
N ALA A 24 4.94 9.70 -3.67
CA ALA A 24 4.78 8.33 -4.14
C ALA A 24 6.12 7.76 -4.64
N ASP A 25 6.87 8.51 -5.45
CA ASP A 25 8.20 8.13 -5.93
C ASP A 25 9.22 7.98 -4.79
N ALA A 26 9.20 8.91 -3.82
CA ALA A 26 10.07 8.85 -2.65
C ALA A 26 9.74 7.62 -1.78
N LEU A 27 8.45 7.34 -1.58
CA LEU A 27 8.00 6.17 -0.82
C LEU A 27 8.35 4.87 -1.55
N GLN A 28 8.14 4.80 -2.87
CA GLN A 28 8.51 3.63 -3.67
C GLN A 28 10.02 3.35 -3.57
N ASN A 29 10.85 4.39 -3.73
CA ASN A 29 12.30 4.27 -3.56
C ASN A 29 12.73 3.85 -2.14
N LEU A 30 11.99 4.28 -1.11
CA LEU A 30 12.24 3.86 0.27
C LEU A 30 11.90 2.38 0.44
N LEU A 31 10.73 1.94 -0.05
CA LEU A 31 10.27 0.56 0.06
C LEU A 31 11.16 -0.41 -0.71
N ASP A 32 11.73 0.00 -1.84
CA ASP A 32 12.65 -0.85 -2.62
C ASP A 32 14.04 -0.98 -1.98
N LYS A 33 14.41 -0.06 -1.08
CA LYS A 33 15.66 -0.14 -0.30
C LYS A 33 15.51 -0.92 1.00
N LEU A 34 14.28 -1.10 1.49
CA LEU A 34 14.03 -1.85 2.71
C LEU A 34 14.32 -3.34 2.49
N THR A 35 15.23 -3.87 3.29
CA THR A 35 15.59 -5.28 3.26
C THR A 35 14.96 -6.05 4.42
N THR A 36 14.95 -7.38 4.33
CA THR A 36 14.51 -8.23 5.44
C THR A 36 15.31 -7.95 6.72
N ASP A 37 16.61 -7.68 6.60
CA ASP A 37 17.48 -7.33 7.73
C ASP A 37 17.05 -6.04 8.42
N ASP A 38 16.53 -5.06 7.67
CA ASP A 38 16.01 -3.82 8.25
C ASP A 38 14.72 -4.09 9.03
N PHE A 39 13.86 -5.00 8.56
CA PHE A 39 12.69 -5.43 9.34
C PHE A 39 13.09 -6.17 10.62
N HIS A 40 14.10 -7.05 10.57
CA HIS A 40 14.65 -7.70 11.76
C HIS A 40 15.25 -6.71 12.77
N ARG A 41 15.79 -5.57 12.31
CA ARG A 41 16.34 -4.53 13.18
C ARG A 41 15.28 -3.64 13.82
N LEU A 42 14.17 -3.43 13.13
CA LEU A 42 13.10 -2.54 13.56
C LEU A 42 12.05 -3.24 14.43
N ALA A 43 11.82 -4.52 14.18
CA ALA A 43 10.83 -5.29 14.90
C ALA A 43 11.35 -5.80 16.25
N GLU A 44 10.46 -5.88 17.23
CA GLU A 44 10.73 -6.48 18.54
C GLU A 44 10.62 -8.01 18.52
N GLY A 45 10.04 -8.59 17.46
CA GLY A 45 9.93 -10.04 17.26
C GLY A 45 9.39 -10.48 15.89
N ASP A 46 9.45 -11.79 15.62
CA ASP A 46 9.18 -12.37 14.30
C ASP A 46 7.76 -12.14 13.76
N GLU A 47 6.76 -12.03 14.65
CA GLU A 47 5.38 -11.67 14.25
C GLU A 47 5.32 -10.26 13.67
N GLU A 48 6.04 -9.32 14.25
CA GLU A 48 6.07 -7.93 13.80
C GLU A 48 6.85 -7.78 12.49
N ILE A 49 7.89 -8.59 12.29
CA ILE A 49 8.59 -8.68 11.00
C ILE A 49 7.64 -9.10 9.89
N THR A 50 6.82 -10.12 10.16
CA THR A 50 5.82 -10.60 9.20
C THR A 50 4.84 -9.47 8.84
N ILE A 51 4.36 -8.73 9.83
CA ILE A 51 3.48 -7.57 9.63
C ILE A 51 4.17 -6.49 8.78
N TYR A 52 5.43 -6.15 9.07
CA TYR A 52 6.17 -5.13 8.34
C TYR A 52 6.41 -5.52 6.87
N VAL A 53 6.77 -6.77 6.64
CA VAL A 53 6.96 -7.33 5.29
C VAL A 53 5.64 -7.31 4.51
N GLU A 54 4.54 -7.74 5.13
CA GLU A 54 3.23 -7.74 4.49
C GLU A 54 2.73 -6.33 4.18
N ALA A 55 2.88 -5.39 5.11
CA ALA A 55 2.50 -4.00 4.95
C ALA A 55 3.30 -3.33 3.81
N THR A 56 4.62 -3.49 3.81
CA THR A 56 5.51 -2.97 2.77
C THR A 56 5.11 -3.51 1.39
N ASN A 57 4.88 -4.82 1.29
CA ASN A 57 4.44 -5.44 0.03
C ASN A 57 3.05 -4.96 -0.42
N LYS A 58 2.14 -4.69 0.52
CA LYS A 58 0.82 -4.15 0.22
C LYS A 58 0.90 -2.72 -0.29
N ILE A 59 1.73 -1.86 0.34
CA ILE A 59 1.93 -0.47 -0.08
C ILE A 59 2.58 -0.43 -1.46
N ARG A 60 3.63 -1.22 -1.70
CA ARG A 60 4.29 -1.33 -3.01
C ARG A 60 3.30 -1.69 -4.13
N ARG A 61 2.41 -2.65 -3.88
CA ARG A 61 1.34 -3.02 -4.83
C ARG A 61 0.35 -1.88 -5.08
N GLN A 62 0.03 -1.09 -4.07
CA GLN A 62 -0.89 0.04 -4.23
C GLN A 62 -0.25 1.23 -4.97
N LEU A 63 1.04 1.45 -4.80
CA LEU A 63 1.80 2.43 -5.57
C LEU A 63 1.88 2.01 -7.05
N ASN A 64 2.24 0.76 -7.33
CA ASN A 64 2.30 0.26 -8.72
C ASN A 64 0.91 0.17 -9.39
N ALA A 65 -0.13 -0.23 -8.65
CA ALA A 65 -1.50 -0.28 -9.19
C ALA A 65 -2.11 1.12 -9.44
N ALA A 66 -1.47 2.19 -8.98
CA ALA A 66 -1.83 3.54 -9.35
C ALA A 66 -1.31 3.94 -10.74
N GLU A 67 -0.27 3.28 -11.26
CA GLU A 67 0.22 3.46 -12.62
C GLU A 67 -0.63 2.67 -13.64
N GLU A 68 -1.22 1.54 -13.24
CA GLU A 68 -2.18 0.77 -14.05
C GLU A 68 -3.59 1.37 -13.99
N ILE A 69 -3.75 2.68 -14.23
CA ILE A 69 -5.07 3.18 -14.65
C ILE A 69 -5.23 2.69 -16.10
N PRO A 70 -6.15 1.78 -16.41
CA PRO A 70 -6.43 1.45 -17.80
C PRO A 70 -6.90 2.74 -18.47
N VAL A 71 -6.14 3.19 -19.47
CA VAL A 71 -6.58 4.23 -20.40
C VAL A 71 -7.88 3.69 -21.00
N LEU A 72 -9.02 4.17 -20.51
CA LEU A 72 -10.31 3.90 -21.13
C LEU A 72 -10.17 4.36 -22.59
N PRO A 73 -10.50 3.52 -23.59
CA PRO A 73 -10.52 3.99 -24.96
C PRO A 73 -11.44 5.20 -24.99
N ALA A 74 -10.93 6.33 -25.47
CA ALA A 74 -11.76 7.47 -25.80
C ALA A 74 -12.80 6.96 -26.79
N TYR A 75 -14.06 6.89 -26.36
CA TYR A 75 -15.15 6.72 -27.29
C TYR A 75 -15.21 8.04 -28.07
N ASP A 76 -14.68 8.01 -29.30
CA ASP A 76 -14.98 9.02 -30.32
C ASP A 76 -16.49 8.94 -30.60
N ASP A 77 -17.18 10.05 -30.33
CA ASP A 77 -18.58 10.32 -30.74
C ASP A 77 -18.63 10.69 -32.23
#